data_AF-A0A2T2PQK2-F1
#
_entry.id   AF-A0A2T2PQK2-F1
#
_cell.length_a   1.000
_cell.length_b   1.000
_cell.length_c   1.000
_cell.angle_alpha   90.00
_cell.angle_beta   90.00
_cell.angle_gamma   90.00
#
_symmetry.space_group_name_H-M   'P 1'
#
loop_
_entity.id
_entity.type
_entity.pdbx_description
1 polymer ?
#
loop_
_entity_poly.entity_id
_entity_poly.type
_entity_poly.pdbx_seq_one_letter_code
_entity_poly.pdbx_strand_id
1 'polypeptide(L)'
;MSTPTPGANVDATIGELRGLGIDFSVTERDLREWLANSEFTPYPAIASALLNLLRPGGLRQPVYIDVIAWNYEHTQGVRSPRKVDDVNVDVLKAAIVEGYNTRHGTNARSFGEVAR
;
A
#
# COMPACT_ATOMS: atom_id res chain seq x y z
N MET A 1 29.10 6.19 -2.81
CA MET A 1 27.99 6.22 -3.79
C MET A 1 26.76 5.74 -3.04
N SER A 2 25.87 6.65 -2.65
CA SER A 2 24.67 6.28 -1.90
C SER A 2 23.64 5.72 -2.87
N THR A 3 23.21 4.49 -2.65
CA THR A 3 22.06 3.90 -3.33
C THR A 3 20.84 4.80 -3.14
N PRO A 4 20.05 5.10 -4.19
CA PRO A 4 18.82 5.85 -4.01
C PRO A 4 17.86 5.01 -3.19
N THR A 5 17.49 5.53 -2.02
CA THR A 5 16.44 4.96 -1.17
C THR A 5 15.17 4.82 -2.01
N PRO A 6 14.57 3.62 -2.14
CA PRO A 6 13.22 3.49 -2.68
C PRO A 6 12.30 4.41 -1.86
N GLY A 7 11.62 5.36 -2.51
CA GLY A 7 10.70 6.29 -1.83
C GLY A 7 11.16 7.75 -1.62
N ALA A 8 12.30 8.18 -2.18
CA ALA A 8 12.72 9.60 -2.04
C ALA A 8 11.94 10.59 -2.94
N ASN A 9 11.19 10.11 -3.95
CA ASN A 9 10.40 10.95 -4.86
C ASN A 9 8.97 10.40 -4.96
N VAL A 10 7.98 11.23 -4.59
CA VAL A 10 6.54 10.90 -4.62
C VAL A 10 6.07 10.45 -6.01
N ASP A 11 6.54 11.08 -7.09
CA ASP A 11 6.17 10.70 -8.46
C ASP A 11 6.65 9.29 -8.80
N ALA A 12 7.90 8.98 -8.41
CA ALA A 12 8.47 7.66 -8.61
C ALA A 12 7.69 6.62 -7.80
N THR A 13 7.39 6.91 -6.54
CA THR A 13 6.58 6.01 -5.67
C THR A 13 5.23 5.71 -6.30
N ILE A 14 4.49 6.72 -6.78
CA ILE A 14 3.19 6.52 -7.44
C ILE A 14 3.34 5.66 -8.70
N GLY A 15 4.35 5.93 -9.53
CA GLY A 15 4.64 5.16 -10.74
C GLY A 15 4.96 3.68 -10.44
N GLU A 16 5.81 3.44 -9.45
CA GLU A 16 6.20 2.09 -9.03
C GLU A 16 5.02 1.31 -8.42
N LEU A 17 4.20 1.96 -7.58
CA LEU A 17 2.99 1.36 -7.03
C LEU A 17 2.02 0.95 -8.14
N ARG A 18 1.77 1.83 -9.11
CA ARG A 18 0.92 1.51 -10.28
C ARG A 18 1.45 0.32 -11.07
N GLY A 19 2.77 0.23 -11.25
CA GLY A 19 3.43 -0.91 -11.89
C GLY A 19 3.17 -2.25 -11.18
N LEU A 20 2.91 -2.22 -9.87
CA LEU A 20 2.61 -3.40 -9.04
C LEU A 20 1.10 -3.65 -8.85
N GLY A 21 0.24 -2.88 -9.53
CA GLY A 21 -1.21 -2.98 -9.36
C GLY A 21 -1.74 -2.28 -8.11
N ILE A 22 -1.02 -1.29 -7.59
CA ILE A 22 -1.52 -0.39 -6.55
C ILE A 22 -1.88 0.96 -7.19
N ASP A 23 -3.15 1.30 -7.15
CA ASP A 23 -3.71 2.54 -7.69
C ASP A 23 -4.31 3.38 -6.56
N PHE A 24 -5.08 4.42 -6.85
CA PHE A 24 -5.75 5.24 -5.83
C PHE A 24 -7.13 5.72 -6.29
N SER A 25 -8.06 5.91 -5.34
CA SER A 25 -9.41 6.41 -5.59
C SER A 25 -9.60 7.89 -5.22
N VAL A 26 -8.67 8.43 -4.42
CA VAL A 26 -8.64 9.83 -3.97
C VAL A 26 -8.07 10.76 -5.05
N THR A 27 -8.08 12.08 -4.82
CA THR A 27 -7.41 12.99 -5.76
C THR A 27 -5.90 12.77 -5.73
N GLU A 28 -5.23 12.93 -6.88
CA GLU A 28 -3.77 12.79 -6.92
C GLU A 28 -3.07 13.85 -6.04
N ARG A 29 -3.66 15.04 -5.90
CA ARG A 29 -3.16 16.08 -5.00
C ARG A 29 -3.13 15.57 -3.55
N ASP A 30 -4.24 15.02 -3.07
CA ASP A 30 -4.32 14.52 -1.68
C ASP A 30 -3.36 13.35 -1.46
N LEU A 31 -3.28 12.41 -2.41
CA LEU A 31 -2.34 11.30 -2.32
C LEU A 31 -0.88 11.78 -2.23
N ARG A 32 -0.50 12.77 -3.05
CA ARG A 32 0.85 13.35 -3.01
C ARG A 32 1.13 14.02 -1.67
N GLU A 33 0.17 14.77 -1.14
CA GLU A 33 0.27 15.42 0.18
C GLU A 33 0.46 14.38 1.29
N TRP A 34 -0.28 13.26 1.26
CA TRP A 34 -0.12 12.19 2.25
C TRP A 34 1.22 11.44 2.10
N LEU A 35 1.62 11.10 0.88
CA LEU A 35 2.92 10.45 0.60
C LEU A 35 4.13 11.33 0.96
N ALA A 36 3.97 12.64 0.99
CA ALA A 36 5.01 13.57 1.43
C ALA A 36 5.04 13.79 2.95
N ASN A 37 4.06 13.26 3.69
CA ASN A 37 3.85 13.57 5.11
C ASN A 37 3.90 12.31 6.00
N SER A 38 5.12 11.86 6.30
CA SER A 38 5.36 10.70 7.17
C SER A 38 5.11 10.97 8.66
N GLU A 39 5.02 12.25 9.06
CA GLU A 39 4.76 12.63 10.44
C GLU A 39 3.28 12.38 10.80
N PHE A 40 2.36 12.69 9.88
CA PHE A 40 0.93 12.68 10.16
C PHE A 40 0.13 11.62 9.42
N THR A 41 0.68 10.98 8.36
CA THR A 41 -0.03 9.94 7.61
C THR A 41 0.74 8.61 7.56
N PRO A 42 0.05 7.47 7.40
CA PRO A 42 0.70 6.17 7.24
C PRO A 42 1.16 5.88 5.81
N TYR A 43 0.76 6.71 4.84
CA TYR A 43 0.94 6.45 3.42
C TYR A 43 2.40 6.20 3.02
N PRO A 44 3.41 6.93 3.54
CA PRO A 44 4.81 6.66 3.17
C PRO A 44 5.29 5.27 3.63
N ALA A 45 4.91 4.88 4.85
CA ALA A 45 5.26 3.58 5.42
C ALA A 45 4.54 2.44 4.70
N ILE A 46 3.23 2.58 4.45
CA ILE A 46 2.42 1.61 3.73
C ILE A 46 2.89 1.48 2.27
N ALA A 47 3.15 2.58 1.57
CA ALA A 47 3.68 2.56 0.21
C ALA A 47 5.01 1.79 0.14
N SER A 48 5.95 2.09 1.05
CA SER A 48 7.25 1.41 1.11
C SER A 48 7.08 -0.09 1.37
N ALA A 49 6.21 -0.48 2.30
CA ALA A 49 5.93 -1.88 2.60
C ALA A 49 5.27 -2.60 1.41
N LEU A 50 4.34 -1.94 0.68
CA LEU A 50 3.73 -2.47 -0.52
C LEU A 50 4.75 -2.71 -1.64
N LEU A 51 5.64 -1.76 -1.88
CA LEU A 51 6.73 -1.90 -2.85
C LEU A 51 7.62 -3.10 -2.52
N ASN A 52 7.97 -3.28 -1.24
CA ASN A 52 8.79 -4.41 -0.79
C ASN A 52 8.06 -5.76 -0.88
N LEU A 53 6.77 -5.79 -0.52
CA LEU A 53 5.97 -7.00 -0.48
C LEU A 53 5.59 -7.51 -1.87
N LEU A 54 5.33 -6.61 -2.82
CA LEU A 54 4.76 -6.95 -4.13
C LEU A 54 5.79 -7.13 -5.22
N ARG A 55 7.02 -6.63 -5.06
CA ARG A 55 8.06 -6.83 -6.09
C ARG A 55 8.51 -8.29 -6.16
N PRO A 56 8.79 -8.81 -7.37
CA PRO A 56 8.55 -8.21 -8.68
C PRO A 56 7.15 -8.50 -9.28
N GLY A 57 6.34 -9.34 -8.62
CA GLY A 57 5.12 -9.92 -9.22
C GLY A 57 3.92 -8.97 -9.33
N GLY A 58 3.66 -8.15 -8.31
CA GLY A 58 2.48 -7.31 -8.22
C GLY A 58 1.19 -8.07 -7.92
N LEU A 59 0.06 -7.38 -8.04
CA LEU A 59 -1.28 -7.94 -7.86
C LEU A 59 -1.90 -8.39 -9.19
N ARG A 60 -2.78 -9.40 -9.14
CA ARG A 60 -3.51 -9.91 -10.30
C ARG A 60 -4.38 -8.85 -10.95
N GLN A 61 -5.07 -8.06 -10.13
CA GLN A 61 -5.88 -6.92 -10.52
C GLN A 61 -5.60 -5.74 -9.57
N PRO A 62 -5.81 -4.48 -10.01
CA PRO A 62 -5.44 -3.32 -9.22
C PRO A 62 -6.23 -3.18 -7.91
N VAL A 63 -5.62 -2.66 -6.85
CA VAL A 63 -6.25 -2.30 -5.56
C VAL A 63 -5.87 -0.87 -5.18
N TYR A 64 -6.77 -0.15 -4.50
CA TYR A 64 -6.53 1.24 -4.11
C TYR A 64 -5.74 1.34 -2.80
N ILE A 65 -4.66 2.13 -2.79
CA ILE A 65 -3.83 2.35 -1.60
C ILE A 65 -4.61 3.01 -0.45
N ASP A 66 -5.55 3.91 -0.76
CA ASP A 66 -6.40 4.56 0.24
C ASP A 66 -7.34 3.57 0.94
N VAL A 67 -7.86 2.58 0.21
CA VAL A 67 -8.63 1.48 0.79
C VAL A 67 -7.75 0.55 1.63
N ILE A 68 -6.55 0.22 1.14
CA ILE A 68 -5.58 -0.59 1.91
C ILE A 68 -5.21 0.11 3.22
N ALA A 69 -4.90 1.41 3.17
CA ALA A 69 -4.57 2.21 4.34
C ALA A 69 -5.74 2.23 5.33
N TRP A 70 -6.96 2.45 4.84
CA TRP A 70 -8.15 2.43 5.67
C TRP A 70 -8.35 1.07 6.35
N ASN A 71 -8.31 -0.05 5.62
CA ASN A 71 -8.47 -1.40 6.16
C ASN A 71 -7.39 -1.72 7.21
N TYR A 72 -6.14 -1.33 6.93
CA TYR A 72 -5.01 -1.52 7.85
C TYR A 72 -5.25 -0.77 9.18
N GLU A 73 -5.62 0.51 9.11
CA GLU A 73 -5.82 1.34 10.31
C GLU A 73 -7.09 0.96 11.09
N HIS A 74 -8.10 0.41 10.41
CA HIS A 74 -9.34 -0.04 11.05
C HIS A 74 -9.25 -1.47 11.62
N THR A 75 -8.09 -2.13 11.49
CA THR A 75 -7.85 -3.41 12.15
C THR A 75 -7.67 -3.21 13.65
N GLN A 76 -8.45 -3.94 14.47
CA GLN A 76 -8.42 -3.80 15.92
C GLN A 76 -7.02 -4.06 16.51
N GLY A 77 -6.56 -3.13 17.35
CA GLY A 77 -5.26 -3.24 18.04
C GLY A 77 -4.05 -2.82 17.20
N VAL A 78 -4.26 -2.41 15.96
CA VAL A 78 -3.20 -1.93 15.07
C VAL A 78 -2.98 -0.43 15.27
N ARG A 79 -1.72 0.00 15.22
CA ARG A 79 -1.35 1.42 15.24
C ARG A 79 -0.99 1.87 13.84
N SER A 80 -1.36 3.10 13.51
CA SER A 80 -0.95 3.78 12.28
C SER A 80 0.59 3.88 12.21
N PRO A 81 1.25 3.28 11.20
CA PRO A 81 2.70 3.21 11.12
C PRO A 81 3.28 4.55 10.66
N ARG A 82 4.45 4.94 11.19
CA ARG A 82 5.20 6.14 10.73
C ARG A 82 6.44 5.77 9.93
N LYS A 83 6.96 4.56 10.11
CA LYS A 83 8.09 3.99 9.38
C LYS A 83 7.72 2.62 8.83
N VAL A 84 8.44 2.17 7.81
CA VAL A 84 8.23 0.85 7.20
C VAL A 84 8.39 -0.29 8.21
N ASP A 85 9.31 -0.15 9.17
CA ASP A 85 9.55 -1.15 10.22
C ASP A 85 8.39 -1.26 11.22
N ASP A 86 7.50 -0.26 11.28
CA ASP A 86 6.30 -0.29 12.12
C ASP A 86 5.13 -1.02 11.44
N VAL A 87 5.28 -1.40 10.16
CA VAL A 87 4.20 -2.03 9.39
C VAL A 87 4.10 -3.51 9.75
N ASN A 88 2.95 -3.91 10.30
CA ASN A 88 2.61 -5.31 10.46
C ASN A 88 2.24 -5.91 9.09
N VAL A 89 3.14 -6.74 8.56
CA VAL A 89 3.00 -7.33 7.22
C VAL A 89 1.78 -8.24 7.09
N ASP A 90 1.37 -8.93 8.15
CA ASP A 90 0.20 -9.82 8.10
C ASP A 90 -1.10 -9.02 8.04
N VAL A 91 -1.17 -7.91 8.78
CA VAL A 91 -2.28 -6.95 8.68
C VAL A 91 -2.30 -6.30 7.28
N LEU A 92 -1.15 -5.93 6.73
CA LEU A 92 -1.06 -5.37 5.39
C LEU A 92 -1.58 -6.34 4.33
N LYS A 93 -1.20 -7.63 4.42
CA LYS A 93 -1.72 -8.68 3.52
C LYS A 93 -3.23 -8.82 3.63
N ALA A 94 -3.78 -8.84 4.84
CA ALA A 94 -5.23 -8.90 5.05
C ALA A 94 -5.95 -7.68 4.47
N ALA A 95 -5.40 -6.47 4.69
CA ALA A 95 -5.94 -5.23 4.14
C ALA A 95 -5.96 -5.20 2.60
N ILE A 96 -4.94 -5.78 1.95
CA ILE A 96 -4.89 -5.98 0.49
C ILE A 96 -6.00 -6.92 0.02
N VAL A 97 -6.17 -8.07 0.68
CA VAL A 97 -7.20 -9.05 0.33
C VAL A 97 -8.60 -8.45 0.47
N GLU A 98 -8.86 -7.73 1.56
CA GLU A 98 -10.13 -7.03 1.78
C GLU A 98 -10.40 -5.94 0.73
N GLY A 99 -9.37 -5.15 0.39
CA GLY A 99 -9.47 -4.14 -0.67
C GLY A 99 -9.70 -4.77 -2.04
N TYR A 100 -9.06 -5.90 -2.33
CA TYR A 100 -9.25 -6.67 -3.56
C TYR A 100 -10.68 -7.20 -3.68
N ASN A 101 -11.17 -7.85 -2.63
CA ASN A 101 -12.52 -8.40 -2.57
C ASN A 101 -13.58 -7.30 -2.74
N THR A 102 -13.42 -6.19 -2.01
CA THR A 102 -14.32 -5.04 -2.08
C THR A 102 -14.36 -4.44 -3.49
N ARG A 103 -13.22 -4.25 -4.13
CA ARG A 103 -13.15 -3.62 -5.47
C ARG A 103 -13.70 -4.51 -6.57
N HIS A 104 -13.44 -5.82 -6.51
CA HIS A 104 -13.71 -6.74 -7.62
C HIS A 104 -14.91 -7.66 -7.39
N GLY A 105 -15.59 -7.56 -6.24
CA GLY A 105 -16.72 -8.43 -5.89
C GLY A 105 -16.31 -9.90 -5.75
N THR A 106 -15.09 -10.15 -5.25
CA THR A 106 -14.52 -11.49 -5.10
C THR A 106 -14.51 -11.95 -3.63
N ASN A 107 -14.12 -13.21 -3.40
CA ASN A 107 -14.01 -13.81 -2.06
C ASN A 107 -12.67 -14.54 -1.91
N ALA A 108 -11.59 -13.85 -2.30
CA ALA A 108 -10.24 -14.35 -2.07
C ALA A 108 -10.01 -14.48 -0.56
N ARG A 109 -9.45 -15.61 -0.14
CA ARG A 109 -9.27 -15.92 1.30
C ARG A 109 -7.85 -15.69 1.78
N SER A 110 -6.93 -15.46 0.85
CA SER A 110 -5.51 -15.34 1.15
C SER A 110 -4.82 -14.39 0.18
N PHE A 111 -3.69 -13.85 0.63
CA PHE A 111 -2.86 -12.98 -0.21
C PHE A 111 -2.36 -13.68 -1.47
N GLY A 112 -2.07 -14.99 -1.41
CA GLY A 112 -1.61 -15.77 -2.56
C GLY A 112 -2.64 -15.89 -3.70
N GLU A 113 -3.92 -15.74 -3.39
CA GLU A 113 -4.99 -15.74 -4.41
C GLU A 113 -5.07 -14.44 -5.20
N VAL A 114 -4.53 -13.34 -4.65
CA VAL A 114 -4.59 -11.99 -5.25
C VAL A 114 -3.23 -11.50 -5.78
N ALA A 115 -2.12 -12.08 -5.30
CA ALA A 115 -0.77 -11.82 -5.79
C ALA A 115 -0.43 -12.64 -7.07
N ARG A 116 0.55 -12.15 -7.83
CA ARG A 116 1.11 -12.83 -9.03
C ARG A 116 2.36 -13.63 -8.70
#